data_AF-A0A963MEU0-F1
#
_entry.id   AF-A0A963MEU0-F1
#
_cell.length_a   1.000
_cell.length_b   1.000
_cell.length_c   1.000
_cell.angle_alpha   90.00
_cell.angle_beta   90.00
_cell.angle_gamma   90.00
#
_symmetry.space_group_name_H-M   'P 1'
#
loop_
_entity.id
_entity.type
_entity.pdbx_description
1 polymer ?
#
loop_
_entity_poly.entity_id
_entity_poly.type
_entity_poly.pdbx_seq_one_letter_code
_entity_poly.pdbx_strand_id
1 'polypeptide(L)'
;PGDNALWFMYEPVLISKKSWDKLNDAQKKALTAASKKAEDYFEAESKKLDDDMVATYKKNNVEVVTLSDAEADAWRAVAQKTSYKAFAEKVPGGKELIEKALSVK
;
A
#
# COMPACT_ATOMS: atom_id res chain seq x y z
N PRO A 1 3.86 -9.86 -7.33
CA PRO A 1 4.21 -11.25 -6.97
C PRO A 1 5.71 -11.43 -6.67
N GLY A 2 6.02 -12.35 -5.75
CA GLY A 2 7.38 -12.57 -5.24
C GLY A 2 7.72 -11.69 -4.03
N ASP A 3 8.93 -11.83 -3.52
CA ASP A 3 9.34 -11.22 -2.24
C ASP A 3 9.57 -9.70 -2.31
N ASN A 4 9.76 -9.17 -3.52
CA ASN A 4 10.03 -7.74 -3.76
C ASN A 4 8.89 -7.07 -4.52
N ALA A 5 8.01 -6.37 -3.80
CA ALA A 5 7.00 -5.50 -4.40
C ALA A 5 7.62 -4.13 -4.78
N LEU A 6 7.61 -3.79 -6.07
CA LEU A 6 7.99 -2.45 -6.54
C LEU A 6 6.87 -1.42 -6.36
N TRP A 7 5.63 -1.87 -6.51
CA TRP A 7 4.47 -1.00 -6.53
C TRP A 7 3.49 -1.43 -5.45
N PHE A 8 3.23 -0.52 -4.52
CA PHE A 8 2.24 -0.65 -3.48
C PHE A 8 1.41 0.63 -3.46
N MET A 9 0.09 0.50 -3.41
CA MET A 9 -0.82 1.64 -3.37
C MET A 9 -1.66 1.59 -2.11
N TYR A 10 -1.68 2.73 -1.41
CA TYR A 10 -2.54 2.90 -0.25
C TYR A 10 -3.95 3.31 -0.72
N GLU A 11 -4.90 2.38 -0.63
CA GLU A 11 -6.28 2.53 -1.12
C GLU A 11 -7.31 2.47 0.02
N PRO A 12 -7.34 3.48 0.92
CA PRO A 12 -8.23 3.46 2.07
C PRO A 12 -9.70 3.72 1.69
N VAL A 13 -10.62 3.07 2.41
CA VAL A 13 -12.03 3.48 2.43
C VAL A 13 -12.18 4.64 3.41
N LEU A 14 -12.62 5.79 2.90
CA LEU A 14 -12.74 7.02 3.68
C LEU A 14 -14.20 7.38 3.97
N ILE A 15 -14.43 8.03 5.10
CA ILE A 15 -15.71 8.66 5.45
C ILE A 15 -15.55 10.19 5.51
N SER A 16 -16.58 10.91 5.05
CA SER A 16 -16.66 12.37 5.24
C SER A 16 -16.57 12.72 6.72
N LYS A 17 -15.65 13.64 7.06
CA LYS A 17 -15.51 14.14 8.44
C LYS A 17 -16.79 14.75 8.98
N LYS A 18 -17.53 15.50 8.16
CA LYS A 18 -18.82 16.10 8.55
C LYS A 18 -19.87 15.05 8.91
N SER A 19 -19.85 13.91 8.22
CA SER A 19 -20.75 12.79 8.53
C SER A 19 -20.30 12.07 9.79
N TRP A 20 -19.00 11.80 9.92
CA TRP A 20 -18.41 11.18 11.10
C TRP A 20 -18.71 11.96 12.38
N ASP A 21 -18.53 13.29 12.36
CA ASP A 21 -18.69 14.13 13.54
C ASP A 21 -20.14 14.16 14.05
N LYS A 22 -21.13 13.85 13.20
CA LYS A 22 -22.56 13.76 13.57
C LYS A 22 -22.95 12.42 14.20
N LEU A 23 -22.10 11.41 14.12
CA LEU A 23 -22.36 10.10 14.70
C LEU A 23 -22.20 10.14 16.22
N ASN A 24 -23.02 9.36 16.91
CA ASN A 24 -22.80 9.10 18.33
C ASN A 24 -21.65 8.10 18.56
N ASP A 25 -21.24 7.94 19.81
CA ASP A 25 -20.08 7.10 20.15
C ASP A 25 -20.29 5.62 19.83
N ALA A 26 -21.52 5.11 19.99
CA ALA A 26 -21.84 3.73 19.64
C ALA A 26 -21.67 3.47 18.14
N GLN A 27 -22.11 4.41 17.29
CA GLN A 27 -21.95 4.33 15.83
C GLN A 27 -20.49 4.45 15.41
N LYS A 28 -19.73 5.38 15.98
CA LYS A 28 -18.30 5.53 15.71
C LYS A 28 -17.55 4.25 16.06
N LYS A 29 -17.80 3.69 17.26
CA LYS A 29 -17.22 2.42 17.70
C LYS A 29 -17.56 1.26 16.77
N ALA A 30 -18.82 1.16 16.34
CA ALA A 30 -19.26 0.12 15.42
C ALA A 30 -18.54 0.23 14.06
N LEU A 31 -18.43 1.44 13.50
CA LEU A 31 -17.72 1.66 12.23
C LEU A 31 -16.23 1.36 12.35
N THR A 32 -15.55 1.83 13.40
CA THR A 32 -14.12 1.52 13.59
C THR A 32 -13.87 0.01 13.74
N ALA A 33 -14.73 -0.70 14.46
CA ALA A 33 -14.63 -2.16 14.57
C ALA A 33 -14.86 -2.86 13.22
N ALA A 34 -15.83 -2.39 12.43
CA ALA A 34 -16.07 -2.90 11.09
C ALA A 34 -14.89 -2.61 10.14
N SER A 35 -14.29 -1.41 10.22
CA SER A 35 -13.09 -1.05 9.45
C SER A 35 -11.94 -1.98 9.74
N LYS A 36 -11.64 -2.28 11.02
CA LYS A 36 -10.57 -3.23 11.38
C LYS A 36 -10.82 -4.62 10.79
N LYS A 37 -12.07 -5.10 10.84
CA LYS A 37 -12.44 -6.38 10.22
C LYS A 37 -12.25 -6.37 8.70
N ALA A 38 -12.57 -5.24 8.05
CA ALA A 38 -12.38 -5.09 6.61
C ALA A 38 -10.89 -5.03 6.22
N GLU A 39 -10.06 -4.32 7.00
CA GLU A 39 -8.60 -4.28 6.85
C GLU A 39 -8.00 -5.68 6.95
N ASP A 40 -8.34 -6.44 8.01
CA ASP A 40 -7.84 -7.80 8.22
C ASP A 40 -8.23 -8.75 7.08
N TYR A 41 -9.47 -8.61 6.59
CA TYR A 41 -9.94 -9.37 5.43
C TYR A 41 -9.15 -9.00 4.17
N PHE A 42 -8.98 -7.71 3.89
CA PHE A 42 -8.26 -7.26 2.71
C PHE A 42 -6.79 -7.67 2.72
N GLU A 43 -6.11 -7.59 3.87
CA GLU A 43 -4.73 -8.08 4.01
C GLU A 43 -4.64 -9.58 3.69
N ALA A 44 -5.58 -10.38 4.18
CA ALA A 44 -5.60 -11.82 3.91
C ALA A 44 -5.91 -12.15 2.44
N GLU A 45 -6.85 -11.45 1.81
CA GLU A 45 -7.24 -11.70 0.42
C GLU A 45 -6.24 -11.14 -0.60
N SER A 46 -5.60 -9.99 -0.32
CA SER A 46 -4.66 -9.35 -1.25
C SER A 46 -3.49 -10.28 -1.63
N LYS A 47 -2.98 -11.07 -0.69
CA LYS A 47 -1.94 -12.09 -0.97
C LYS A 47 -2.46 -13.18 -1.92
N LYS A 48 -3.70 -13.60 -1.76
CA LYS A 48 -4.32 -14.61 -2.66
C LYS A 48 -4.55 -14.05 -4.05
N LEU A 49 -4.86 -12.77 -4.17
CA LEU A 49 -5.02 -12.10 -5.47
C LEU A 49 -3.69 -12.09 -6.26
N ASP A 50 -2.55 -11.90 -5.59
CA ASP A 50 -1.24 -12.01 -6.23
C ASP A 50 -1.00 -13.43 -6.78
N ASP A 51 -1.33 -14.47 -6.00
CA ASP A 51 -1.20 -15.87 -6.42
C ASP A 51 -2.12 -16.20 -7.60
N ASP A 52 -3.39 -15.79 -7.52
CA ASP A 52 -4.38 -15.99 -8.58
C ASP A 52 -3.99 -15.27 -9.86
N MET A 53 -3.42 -14.06 -9.76
CA MET A 53 -2.87 -13.33 -10.90
C MET A 53 -1.74 -14.14 -11.54
N VAL A 54 -0.73 -14.58 -10.78
CA VAL A 54 0.39 -15.37 -11.32
C VAL A 54 -0.11 -16.65 -11.98
N ALA A 55 -1.00 -17.39 -11.32
CA ALA A 55 -1.57 -18.62 -11.86
C ALA A 55 -2.31 -18.37 -13.17
N THR A 56 -3.11 -17.30 -13.23
CA THR A 56 -3.87 -16.90 -14.43
C THR A 56 -2.94 -16.57 -15.60
N TYR A 57 -1.88 -15.79 -15.37
CA TYR A 57 -0.93 -15.41 -16.41
C TYR A 57 -0.18 -16.63 -16.95
N LYS A 58 0.32 -17.51 -16.07
CA LYS A 58 1.00 -18.74 -16.46
C LYS A 58 0.08 -19.68 -17.24
N LYS A 59 -1.18 -19.83 -16.82
CA LYS A 59 -2.19 -20.63 -17.55
C LYS A 59 -2.42 -20.14 -18.98
N ASN A 60 -2.22 -18.84 -19.23
CA ASN A 60 -2.31 -18.22 -20.54
C ASN A 60 -0.95 -18.13 -21.26
N ASN A 61 0.03 -18.93 -20.83
CA ASN A 61 1.38 -19.00 -21.42
C ASN A 61 2.16 -17.66 -21.39
N VAL A 62 1.85 -16.79 -20.44
CA VAL A 62 2.62 -15.56 -20.21
C VAL A 62 3.80 -15.87 -19.30
N GLU A 63 5.00 -15.41 -19.69
CA GLU A 63 6.17 -15.46 -18.84
C GLU A 63 6.00 -14.51 -17.65
N VAL A 64 6.10 -15.05 -16.44
CA VAL A 64 6.02 -14.29 -15.19
C VAL A 64 7.40 -14.23 -14.57
N VAL A 65 7.95 -13.03 -14.48
CA VAL A 65 9.23 -12.73 -13.82
C VAL A 65 8.99 -12.01 -12.49
N THR A 66 9.95 -12.15 -11.57
CA THR A 66 9.94 -11.50 -10.25
C THR A 66 11.18 -10.63 -10.10
N LEU A 67 11.12 -9.60 -9.25
CA LEU A 67 12.27 -8.75 -8.95
C LEU A 67 13.21 -9.42 -7.94
N SER A 68 14.49 -9.47 -8.28
CA SER A 68 15.56 -9.72 -7.30
C SER A 68 15.74 -8.53 -6.36
N ASP A 69 16.40 -8.74 -5.22
CA ASP A 69 16.71 -7.67 -4.26
C ASP A 69 17.52 -6.54 -4.92
N ALA A 70 18.49 -6.90 -5.76
CA ALA A 70 19.33 -5.94 -6.48
C ALA A 70 18.52 -5.06 -7.45
N GLU A 71 17.54 -5.64 -8.15
CA GLU A 71 16.65 -4.89 -9.03
C GLU A 71 15.70 -4.00 -8.23
N ALA A 72 15.17 -4.49 -7.11
CA ALA A 72 14.34 -3.70 -6.21
C ALA A 72 15.11 -2.50 -5.64
N ASP A 73 16.35 -2.69 -5.22
CA ASP A 73 17.22 -1.62 -4.74
C ASP A 73 17.60 -0.62 -5.83
N ALA A 74 17.83 -1.09 -7.06
CA ALA A 74 18.06 -0.20 -8.20
C ALA A 74 16.85 0.73 -8.43
N TRP A 75 15.63 0.20 -8.34
CA TRP A 75 14.41 1.00 -8.42
C TRP A 75 14.27 1.99 -7.25
N ARG A 76 14.55 1.56 -6.01
CA ARG A 76 14.54 2.46 -4.83
C ARG A 76 15.56 3.59 -4.98
N ALA A 77 16.75 3.32 -5.50
CA ALA A 77 17.77 4.34 -5.74
C ALA A 77 17.32 5.38 -6.78
N VAL A 78 16.58 4.97 -7.81
CA VAL A 78 15.94 5.90 -8.76
C VAL A 78 14.88 6.74 -8.05
N ALA A 79 14.01 6.13 -7.24
CA ALA A 79 12.96 6.84 -6.50
C ALA A 79 13.54 7.89 -5.55
N GLN A 80 14.61 7.56 -4.81
CA GLN A 80 15.31 8.48 -3.91
C GLN A 80 15.81 9.75 -4.62
N LYS A 81 16.36 9.60 -5.84
CA LYS A 81 16.88 10.72 -6.64
C LYS A 81 15.78 11.52 -7.35
N THR A 82 14.57 10.97 -7.47
CA THR A 82 13.49 11.53 -8.29
C THR A 82 12.21 11.77 -7.46
N SER A 83 11.33 10.78 -7.35
CA SER A 83 10.01 10.91 -6.73
C SER A 83 10.08 11.30 -5.25
N TYR A 84 11.02 10.75 -4.49
CA TYR A 84 11.20 11.08 -3.07
C TYR A 84 11.69 12.51 -2.89
N LYS A 85 12.67 12.94 -3.69
CA LYS A 85 13.13 14.33 -3.71
C LYS A 85 11.98 15.28 -4.05
N ALA A 86 11.25 14.99 -5.12
CA ALA A 86 10.13 15.83 -5.54
C ALA A 86 9.02 15.89 -4.47
N PHE A 87 8.71 14.78 -3.80
CA PHE A 87 7.73 14.74 -2.72
C PHE A 87 8.21 15.54 -1.49
N ALA A 88 9.46 15.37 -1.08
CA ALA A 88 10.05 16.11 0.04
C ALA A 88 10.04 17.64 -0.18
N GLU A 89 10.26 18.09 -1.42
CA GLU A 89 10.27 19.51 -1.79
C GLU A 89 8.86 20.10 -1.94
N LYS A 90 7.89 19.32 -2.45
CA LYS A 90 6.57 19.84 -2.84
C LYS A 90 5.47 19.61 -1.81
N VAL A 91 5.63 18.63 -0.92
CA VAL A 91 4.62 18.28 0.08
C VAL A 91 5.06 18.83 1.44
N PRO A 92 4.25 19.67 2.11
CA PRO A 92 4.53 20.10 3.47
C PRO A 92 4.74 18.90 4.39
N GLY A 93 5.89 18.86 5.08
CA GLY A 93 6.30 17.71 5.90
C GLY A 93 6.72 16.46 5.13
N GLY A 94 6.83 16.54 3.79
CA GLY A 94 7.10 15.38 2.93
C GLY A 94 8.42 14.68 3.23
N LYS A 95 9.47 15.44 3.60
CA LYS A 95 10.75 14.88 4.04
C LYS A 95 10.60 14.00 5.29
N GLU A 96 9.92 14.51 6.31
CA GLU A 96 9.69 13.79 7.57
C GLU A 96 8.82 12.55 7.35
N LEU A 97 7.81 12.63 6.47
CA LEU A 97 6.98 11.48 6.11
C LEU A 97 7.79 10.38 5.41
N ILE A 98 8.70 10.74 4.50
CA ILE A 98 9.61 9.77 3.86
C ILE A 98 10.53 9.13 4.89
N GLU A 99 11.16 9.92 5.77
CA GLU A 99 12.05 9.41 6.82
C GLU A 99 11.32 8.43 7.74
N LYS A 100 10.08 8.75 8.14
CA LYS A 100 9.22 7.85 8.92
C LYS A 100 8.91 6.57 8.16
N ALA A 101 8.49 6.66 6.90
CA ALA A 101 8.17 5.50 6.08
C ALA A 101 9.37 4.56 5.91
N LEU A 102 10.58 5.10 5.67
CA LEU A 102 11.81 4.33 5.51
C LEU A 102 12.34 3.71 6.82
N SER A 103 11.84 4.17 7.97
CA SER A 103 12.21 3.62 9.28
C SER A 103 11.40 2.39 9.69
N VAL A 104 10.28 2.13 9.01
CA VAL A 104 9.46 0.93 9.23
C VAL A 104 10.12 -0.26 8.52
N LYS A 105 10.25 -1.39 9.22
CA LYS A 105 10.83 -2.64 8.72
C LYS A 105 9.75 -3.64 8.35
#